data_AF-A0A9W6DQK1-F1
#
_entry.id   AF-A0A9W6DQK1-F1
#
_cell.length_a   1.000
_cell.length_b   1.000
_cell.length_c   1.000
_cell.angle_alpha   90.00
_cell.angle_beta   90.00
_cell.angle_gamma   90.00
#
_symmetry.space_group_name_H-M   'P 1'
#
loop_
_entity.id
_entity.type
_entity.pdbx_description
1 polymer ?
#
loop_
_entity_poly.entity_id
_entity_poly.type
_entity_poly.pdbx_seq_one_letter_code
_entity_poly.pdbx_strand_id
1 'polypeptide(L)'
;MTMLGSDEPASEPYPQYNWIDGAESLEKYRPGGYHPIMIGDLLRDRYRIVDKLGFGGYSTVWLARDTHQERYVAVKVGIANSLPHETQILRALSAPASVPSSVRAGLDCIPVLLDEFEVTGPNGTHPCYTTTPARCTLREVSFSRLFPLDVARALSGGLVLAIAYNHSQGYVHGDIHLRNVLVKLPASFDSLSIEEFYEQYGKPETVSITQRNGGSLPPNVPSKAVLPIYLGKKAEEFTLQDAQVLLSDFGEAFSPDSSPRSGEYCHIPAPYCPPEALFEPQAPLSYPADIWSLATAIWEILGMKAIFSTEAPEDEVTAQQIDVLGPMPQAWYSAWEERSYFFEEDGRPIEGREVWPVMDLAFEQGVREYRRQGGVGDFDDAETAAILELMRGMLKFRPEDRLTIEELTELLALHTTLFAVILLAGLLQTIFPKNTLSTRTFIRALSNVLIGALIHYCLLLLLNQPITSAATPQNFSLQTFLGKFILGYTFADAMYYTLHRLLHWKFLYRRIHKHHHDTHQSGPLTAMDVHPLEYSFAQMGTELASAWVVGATLPELCVLSSVAKVFAMYSHSRSEGKAWVSVMEHEAHHRDGRSNFGVTGLMDWVFGTMK
;
A
#
# COMPACT_ATOMS: atom_id res chain seq x y z
N MET A 1 49.99 -27.95 -41.56
CA MET A 1 50.27 -26.51 -41.55
C MET A 1 49.21 -25.81 -42.38
N THR A 2 48.11 -25.44 -41.74
CA THR A 2 47.15 -24.41 -42.19
C THR A 2 46.34 -24.06 -40.95
N MET A 3 46.67 -22.90 -40.36
CA MET A 3 45.99 -22.34 -39.20
C MET A 3 44.68 -21.70 -39.69
N LEU A 4 43.56 -22.10 -39.10
CA LEU A 4 42.28 -21.45 -39.24
C LEU A 4 42.35 -20.09 -38.55
N GLY A 5 41.84 -19.06 -39.25
CA GLY A 5 41.80 -17.68 -38.78
C GLY A 5 40.94 -17.54 -37.53
N SER A 6 41.47 -16.78 -36.57
CA SER A 6 40.74 -16.24 -35.44
C SER A 6 39.85 -15.09 -35.90
N ASP A 7 38.54 -15.24 -35.75
CA ASP A 7 37.62 -14.11 -35.74
C ASP A 7 37.89 -13.29 -34.46
N GLU A 8 38.54 -12.13 -34.62
CA GLU A 8 38.58 -11.10 -33.58
C GLU A 8 37.16 -10.55 -33.36
N PRO A 9 36.71 -10.33 -32.11
CA PRO A 9 35.44 -9.67 -31.86
C PRO A 9 35.48 -8.25 -32.41
N ALA A 10 34.47 -7.88 -33.20
CA ALA A 10 34.31 -6.53 -33.73
C ALA A 10 34.36 -5.51 -32.57
N SER A 11 35.31 -4.59 -32.63
CA SER A 11 35.46 -3.53 -31.64
C SER A 11 34.18 -2.70 -31.54
N GLU A 12 33.70 -2.46 -30.32
CA GLU A 12 32.61 -1.51 -30.13
C GLU A 12 32.99 -0.16 -30.74
N PRO A 13 32.11 0.48 -31.52
CA PRO A 13 32.44 1.75 -32.16
C PRO A 13 32.70 2.80 -31.07
N TYR A 14 33.83 3.51 -31.20
CA TYR A 14 34.15 4.64 -30.33
C TYR A 14 32.96 5.63 -30.28
N PRO A 15 32.62 6.15 -29.08
CA PRO A 15 31.53 7.12 -28.92
C PRO A 15 31.73 8.34 -29.83
N GLN A 16 30.73 8.64 -30.64
CA GLN A 16 30.76 9.69 -31.66
C GLN A 16 30.50 11.08 -31.07
N TYR A 17 29.74 11.16 -29.98
CA TYR A 17 29.35 12.41 -29.34
C TYR A 17 30.11 12.65 -28.02
N ASN A 18 30.24 13.93 -27.65
CA ASN A 18 30.71 14.29 -26.31
C ASN A 18 29.68 13.87 -25.26
N TRP A 19 30.16 13.28 -24.17
CA TRP A 19 29.28 12.83 -23.08
C TRP A 19 28.66 14.03 -22.37
N ILE A 20 27.37 13.92 -22.08
CA ILE A 20 26.60 14.93 -21.35
C ILE A 20 26.01 14.21 -20.13
N ASP A 21 26.43 14.65 -18.95
CA ASP A 21 25.93 14.10 -17.70
C ASP A 21 24.42 14.33 -17.56
N GLY A 22 23.69 13.33 -17.06
CA GLY A 22 22.24 13.39 -16.92
C GLY A 22 21.43 13.33 -18.23
N ALA A 23 22.05 13.12 -19.39
CA ALA A 23 21.36 12.92 -20.66
C ALA A 23 21.28 11.44 -21.06
N GLU A 24 20.30 11.12 -21.90
CA GLU A 24 20.17 9.83 -22.58
C GLU A 24 21.37 9.54 -23.49
N SER A 25 21.58 8.26 -23.81
CA SER A 25 22.66 7.85 -24.69
C SER A 25 22.50 8.46 -26.09
N LEU A 26 23.38 9.42 -26.41
CA LEU A 26 23.34 10.14 -27.69
C LEU A 26 23.57 9.21 -28.89
N GLU A 27 24.28 8.10 -28.70
CA GLU A 27 24.54 7.09 -29.73
C GLU A 27 23.28 6.33 -30.17
N LYS A 28 22.21 6.39 -29.36
CA LYS A 28 20.91 5.81 -29.70
C LYS A 28 20.07 6.72 -30.60
N TYR A 29 20.49 7.94 -30.92
CA TYR A 29 19.86 8.77 -31.95
C TYR A 29 20.27 8.30 -33.35
N ARG A 30 19.71 7.17 -33.79
CA ARG A 30 19.98 6.53 -35.08
C ARG A 30 18.71 5.84 -35.59
N PRO A 31 18.65 5.40 -36.86
CA PRO A 31 17.52 4.59 -37.34
C PRO A 31 17.23 3.41 -36.41
N GLY A 32 15.96 3.26 -36.00
CA GLY A 32 15.52 2.28 -34.99
C GLY A 32 15.68 2.72 -33.53
N GLY A 33 16.23 3.91 -33.27
CA GLY A 33 16.52 4.45 -31.94
C GLY A 33 15.59 5.59 -31.53
N TYR A 34 16.09 6.57 -30.76
CA TYR A 34 15.28 7.66 -30.21
C TYR A 34 14.81 8.67 -31.26
N HIS A 35 13.70 9.37 -31.00
CA HIS A 35 13.22 10.48 -31.83
C HIS A 35 13.86 11.81 -31.39
N PRO A 36 14.49 12.62 -32.27
CA PRO A 36 15.02 13.92 -31.90
C PRO A 36 13.89 14.90 -31.59
N ILE A 37 13.83 15.40 -30.35
CA ILE A 37 12.81 16.34 -29.86
C ILE A 37 13.49 17.55 -29.21
N MET A 38 12.94 18.75 -29.43
CA MET A 38 13.37 20.01 -28.85
C MET A 38 12.25 20.69 -28.06
N ILE A 39 12.63 21.54 -27.10
CA ILE A 39 11.68 22.40 -26.38
C ILE A 39 10.90 23.28 -27.36
N GLY A 40 9.57 23.30 -27.21
CA GLY A 40 8.66 24.07 -28.05
C GLY A 40 8.16 23.32 -29.29
N ASP A 41 8.68 22.14 -29.60
CA ASP A 41 8.14 21.29 -30.67
C ASP A 41 6.66 20.98 -30.44
N LEU A 42 5.90 20.85 -31.52
CA LEU A 42 4.48 20.51 -31.47
C LEU A 42 4.26 19.12 -32.05
N LEU A 43 4.06 18.12 -31.19
CA LEU A 43 3.81 16.75 -31.60
C LEU A 43 2.32 16.55 -31.92
N ARG A 44 2.03 15.88 -33.04
CA ARG A 44 0.66 15.60 -33.52
C ARG A 44 -0.24 16.85 -33.58
N ASP A 45 0.36 18.00 -33.91
CA ASP A 45 -0.31 19.31 -33.96
C ASP A 45 -1.06 19.69 -32.65
N ARG A 46 -0.70 19.07 -31.51
CA ARG A 46 -1.46 19.18 -30.25
C ARG A 46 -0.58 19.29 -29.01
N TYR A 47 0.47 18.49 -28.91
CA TYR A 47 1.29 18.38 -27.70
C TYR A 47 2.51 19.26 -27.82
N ARG A 48 2.45 20.46 -27.22
CA ARG A 48 3.58 21.39 -27.23
C ARG A 48 4.57 20.98 -26.14
N ILE A 49 5.80 20.64 -26.53
CA ILE A 49 6.86 20.21 -25.61
C ILE A 49 7.30 21.39 -24.73
N VAL A 50 7.26 21.17 -23.41
CA VAL A 50 7.56 22.16 -22.38
C VAL A 50 8.89 21.83 -21.72
N ASP A 51 9.06 20.60 -21.27
CA ASP A 51 10.30 20.14 -20.63
C ASP A 51 10.48 18.63 -20.78
N LYS A 52 11.59 18.08 -20.31
CA LYS A 52 11.83 16.64 -20.28
C LYS A 52 11.59 16.09 -18.88
N LEU A 53 10.86 14.99 -18.75
CA LEU A 53 10.58 14.33 -17.47
C LEU A 53 11.55 13.18 -17.18
N GLY A 54 12.09 12.54 -18.22
CA GLY A 54 13.02 11.43 -18.04
C GLY A 54 13.32 10.68 -19.34
N PHE A 55 14.06 9.60 -19.21
CA PHE A 55 14.37 8.68 -20.30
C PHE A 55 14.76 7.31 -19.74
N GLY A 56 14.60 6.28 -20.58
CA GLY A 56 15.02 4.92 -20.29
C GLY A 56 15.69 4.28 -21.50
N GLY A 57 15.98 2.98 -21.41
CA GLY A 57 16.65 2.24 -22.48
C GLY A 57 15.90 2.27 -23.83
N TYR A 58 14.57 2.38 -23.78
CA TYR A 58 13.65 2.18 -24.91
C TYR A 58 12.71 3.35 -25.20
N SER A 59 12.80 4.45 -24.45
CA SER A 59 11.93 5.62 -24.65
C SER A 59 12.49 6.90 -24.03
N THR A 60 11.96 8.04 -24.45
CA THR A 60 12.10 9.34 -23.77
C THR A 60 10.72 9.81 -23.27
N VAL A 61 10.67 10.55 -22.16
CA VAL A 61 9.43 11.04 -21.57
C VAL A 61 9.49 12.56 -21.43
N TRP A 62 8.47 13.22 -21.97
CA TRP A 62 8.43 14.68 -22.10
C TRP A 62 7.20 15.25 -21.41
N LEU A 63 7.36 16.39 -20.74
CA LEU A 63 6.25 17.21 -20.30
C LEU A 63 5.74 18.02 -21.50
N ALA A 64 4.46 17.91 -21.81
CA ALA A 64 3.84 18.70 -22.86
C ALA A 64 2.57 19.39 -22.36
N ARG A 65 2.26 20.55 -22.94
CA ARG A 65 0.95 21.20 -22.83
C ARG A 65 0.05 20.69 -23.94
N ASP A 66 -1.05 20.06 -23.57
CA ASP A 66 -2.12 19.68 -24.50
C ASP A 66 -2.89 20.96 -24.90
N THR A 67 -2.74 21.41 -26.14
CA THR A 67 -3.37 22.64 -26.63
C THR A 67 -4.88 22.53 -26.82
N HIS A 68 -5.43 21.30 -26.82
CA HIS A 68 -6.87 21.09 -26.99
C HIS A 68 -7.61 21.05 -25.66
N GLN A 69 -7.01 20.44 -24.63
CA GLN A 69 -7.62 20.29 -23.31
C GLN A 69 -7.06 21.26 -22.26
N GLU A 70 -6.07 22.08 -22.65
CA GLU A 70 -5.40 23.06 -21.78
C GLU A 70 -4.92 22.46 -20.45
N ARG A 71 -4.26 21.29 -20.53
CA ARG A 71 -3.68 20.58 -19.37
C ARG A 71 -2.28 20.08 -19.67
N TYR A 72 -1.53 19.71 -18.64
CA TYR A 72 -0.23 19.07 -18.83
C TYR A 72 -0.39 17.55 -19.00
N VAL A 73 0.44 16.98 -19.86
CA VAL A 73 0.53 15.54 -20.11
C VAL A 73 1.98 15.10 -20.10
N ALA A 74 2.24 13.86 -19.67
CA ALA A 74 3.49 13.18 -19.95
C ALA A 74 3.37 12.47 -21.29
N VAL A 75 4.24 12.79 -22.24
CA VAL A 75 4.32 12.14 -23.55
C VAL A 75 5.51 11.18 -23.53
N LYS A 76 5.22 9.88 -23.53
CA LYS A 76 6.26 8.84 -23.68
C LYS A 76 6.41 8.53 -25.17
N VAL A 77 7.65 8.65 -25.66
CA VAL A 77 8.04 8.44 -27.05
C VAL A 77 8.99 7.25 -27.12
N GLY A 78 8.52 6.14 -27.68
CA GLY A 78 9.31 4.92 -27.84
C GLY A 78 10.41 5.04 -28.88
N ILE A 79 11.37 4.12 -28.85
CA ILE A 79 12.30 3.96 -29.97
C ILE A 79 11.56 3.56 -31.26
N ALA A 80 12.12 3.93 -32.40
CA ALA A 80 11.47 3.71 -33.69
C ALA A 80 11.17 2.21 -33.94
N ASN A 81 9.97 1.96 -34.44
CA ASN A 81 9.43 0.66 -34.82
C ASN A 81 9.36 -0.36 -33.66
N SER A 82 9.35 0.11 -32.41
CA SER A 82 9.08 -0.73 -31.24
C SER A 82 7.62 -1.17 -31.19
N LEU A 83 7.37 -2.32 -30.56
CA LEU A 83 6.02 -2.83 -30.36
C LEU A 83 5.31 -2.06 -29.23
N PRO A 84 4.00 -1.82 -29.33
CA PRO A 84 3.23 -1.06 -28.34
C PRO A 84 2.85 -1.91 -27.10
N HIS A 85 3.74 -2.80 -26.65
CA HIS A 85 3.50 -3.78 -25.58
C HIS A 85 2.93 -3.15 -24.30
N GLU A 86 3.61 -2.11 -23.80
CA GLU A 86 3.22 -1.40 -22.59
C GLU A 86 1.79 -0.82 -22.69
N THR A 87 1.43 -0.21 -23.82
CA THR A 87 0.08 0.36 -24.00
C THR A 87 -1.01 -0.71 -24.05
N GLN A 88 -0.70 -1.91 -24.57
CA GLN A 88 -1.66 -3.03 -24.58
C GLN A 88 -1.99 -3.46 -23.14
N ILE A 89 -0.97 -3.55 -22.29
CA ILE A 89 -1.14 -3.88 -20.87
C ILE A 89 -1.90 -2.77 -20.15
N LEU A 90 -1.51 -1.51 -20.31
CA LEU A 90 -2.21 -0.38 -19.67
C LEU A 90 -3.69 -0.29 -20.09
N ARG A 91 -4.02 -0.58 -21.36
CA ARG A 91 -5.42 -0.68 -21.81
C ARG A 91 -6.16 -1.84 -21.14
N ALA A 92 -5.51 -3.00 -21.01
CA ALA A 92 -6.09 -4.16 -20.34
C ALA A 92 -6.35 -3.87 -18.86
N LEU A 93 -5.41 -3.22 -18.17
CA LEU A 93 -5.55 -2.81 -16.76
C LEU A 93 -6.63 -1.74 -16.55
N SER A 94 -6.87 -0.90 -17.55
CA SER A 94 -7.92 0.13 -17.52
C SER A 94 -9.31 -0.41 -17.89
N ALA A 95 -9.40 -1.65 -18.37
CA ALA A 95 -10.67 -2.24 -18.80
C ALA A 95 -11.60 -2.46 -17.59
N PRO A 96 -12.93 -2.31 -17.75
CA PRO A 96 -13.87 -2.56 -16.67
C PRO A 96 -13.82 -4.03 -16.21
N ALA A 97 -13.19 -4.29 -15.07
CA ALA A 97 -13.12 -5.61 -14.46
C ALA A 97 -14.00 -5.72 -13.22
N SER A 98 -14.58 -6.91 -13.02
CA SER A 98 -15.33 -7.28 -11.81
C SER A 98 -14.37 -7.61 -10.66
N VAL A 99 -13.59 -6.62 -10.23
CA VAL A 99 -12.73 -6.73 -9.05
C VAL A 99 -13.48 -6.33 -7.77
N PRO A 100 -13.12 -6.93 -6.62
CA PRO A 100 -13.56 -6.45 -5.30
C PRO A 100 -13.23 -4.97 -5.10
N SER A 101 -14.09 -4.24 -4.39
CA SER A 101 -13.89 -2.80 -4.14
C SER A 101 -12.59 -2.50 -3.38
N SER A 102 -12.12 -3.43 -2.53
CA SER A 102 -10.86 -3.32 -1.79
C SER A 102 -9.64 -3.24 -2.71
N VAL A 103 -9.65 -4.01 -3.80
CA VAL A 103 -8.57 -4.07 -4.79
C VAL A 103 -8.70 -2.96 -5.82
N ARG A 104 -9.93 -2.52 -6.13
CA ARG A 104 -10.20 -1.41 -7.06
C ARG A 104 -9.51 -0.10 -6.66
N ALA A 105 -9.23 0.13 -5.38
CA ALA A 105 -8.46 1.28 -4.93
C ALA A 105 -7.04 1.32 -5.54
N GLY A 106 -6.47 0.17 -5.88
CA GLY A 106 -5.17 0.09 -6.57
C GLY A 106 -5.20 0.57 -8.02
N LEU A 107 -6.37 0.64 -8.67
CA LEU A 107 -6.50 1.21 -10.01
C LEU A 107 -6.07 2.67 -10.04
N ASP A 108 -6.33 3.44 -8.98
CA ASP A 108 -5.89 4.83 -8.89
C ASP A 108 -4.36 4.93 -8.88
N CYS A 109 -3.63 3.85 -8.58
CA CYS A 109 -2.17 3.79 -8.63
C CYS A 109 -1.63 3.37 -10.01
N ILE A 110 -2.49 3.11 -11.00
CA ILE A 110 -2.09 2.73 -12.36
C ILE A 110 -2.25 3.93 -13.32
N PRO A 111 -1.27 4.22 -14.19
CA PRO A 111 -1.36 5.25 -15.21
C PRO A 111 -2.52 4.99 -16.18
N VAL A 112 -3.33 6.01 -16.40
CA VAL A 112 -4.41 5.98 -17.38
C VAL A 112 -3.90 6.55 -18.70
N LEU A 113 -4.08 5.80 -19.78
CA LEU A 113 -3.80 6.26 -21.14
C LEU A 113 -4.80 7.35 -21.54
N LEU A 114 -4.28 8.53 -21.92
CA LEU A 114 -5.08 9.68 -22.34
C LEU A 114 -5.18 9.80 -23.86
N ASP A 115 -4.13 9.37 -24.58
CA ASP A 115 -4.07 9.37 -26.03
C ASP A 115 -2.92 8.48 -26.52
N GLU A 116 -3.03 7.98 -27.74
CA GLU A 116 -2.05 7.14 -28.41
C GLU A 116 -1.91 7.55 -29.87
N PHE A 117 -0.66 7.66 -30.35
CA PHE A 117 -0.35 8.11 -31.69
C PHE A 117 1.05 7.69 -32.11
N GLU A 118 1.42 8.01 -33.35
CA GLU A 118 2.76 7.79 -33.86
C GLU A 118 3.38 9.10 -34.32
N VAL A 119 4.70 9.20 -34.19
CA VAL A 119 5.49 10.30 -34.75
C VAL A 119 6.49 9.72 -35.74
N THR A 120 6.44 10.18 -36.99
CA THR A 120 7.43 9.80 -38.01
C THR A 120 8.55 10.83 -38.03
N GLY A 121 9.78 10.34 -37.91
CA GLY A 121 10.99 11.15 -37.91
C GLY A 121 12.13 10.56 -38.72
N PRO A 122 13.32 11.17 -38.66
CA PRO A 122 14.51 10.70 -39.38
C PRO A 122 14.97 9.31 -38.94
N ASN A 123 14.58 8.86 -37.74
CA ASN A 123 14.96 7.57 -37.16
C ASN A 123 13.93 6.46 -37.37
N GLY A 124 12.77 6.76 -37.97
CA GLY A 124 11.67 5.83 -38.20
C GLY A 124 10.35 6.33 -37.62
N THR A 125 9.41 5.40 -37.41
CA THR A 125 8.10 5.70 -36.81
C THR A 125 8.11 5.32 -35.34
N HIS A 126 7.77 6.26 -34.48
CA HIS A 126 7.85 6.11 -33.03
C HIS A 126 6.45 5.95 -32.44
N PRO A 127 6.15 4.86 -31.73
CA PRO A 127 4.93 4.76 -30.96
C PRO A 127 4.99 5.72 -29.78
N CYS A 128 3.92 6.50 -29.62
CA CYS A 128 3.79 7.52 -28.60
C CYS A 128 2.47 7.35 -27.86
N TYR A 129 2.48 7.64 -26.57
CA TYR A 129 1.26 7.73 -25.80
C TYR A 129 1.37 8.79 -24.71
N THR A 130 0.23 9.20 -24.18
CA THR A 130 0.17 10.21 -23.12
C THR A 130 -0.51 9.69 -21.87
N THR A 131 -0.01 10.14 -20.73
CA THR A 131 -0.57 9.88 -19.39
C THR A 131 -0.56 11.17 -18.57
N THR A 132 -1.19 11.15 -17.39
CA THR A 132 -1.07 12.24 -16.42
C THR A 132 0.39 12.36 -15.97
N PRO A 133 0.98 13.57 -15.94
CA PRO A 133 2.35 13.74 -15.49
C PRO A 133 2.47 13.41 -14.01
N ALA A 134 3.56 12.74 -13.66
CA ALA A 134 3.97 12.53 -12.28
C ALA A 134 4.97 13.60 -11.85
N ARG A 135 5.12 13.74 -10.53
CA ARG A 135 6.02 14.72 -9.93
C ARG A 135 7.47 14.25 -9.99
N CYS A 136 7.75 13.05 -9.51
CA CYS A 136 9.11 12.49 -9.41
C CYS A 136 9.02 11.01 -9.06
N THR A 137 10.12 10.29 -9.29
CA THR A 137 10.29 8.92 -8.79
C THR A 137 10.59 8.94 -7.29
N LEU A 138 10.20 7.88 -6.58
CA LEU A 138 10.55 7.75 -5.16
C LEU A 138 12.06 7.64 -4.96
N ARG A 139 12.81 7.07 -5.93
CA ARG A 139 14.27 6.96 -5.84
C ARG A 139 14.96 8.32 -5.83
N GLU A 140 14.50 9.27 -6.64
CA GLU A 140 15.07 10.63 -6.65
C GLU A 140 14.82 11.37 -5.33
N VAL A 141 13.67 11.09 -4.69
CA VAL A 141 13.25 11.77 -3.46
C VAL A 141 13.91 11.16 -2.22
N SER A 142 13.98 9.83 -2.14
CA SER A 142 14.49 9.10 -0.97
C SER A 142 16.02 8.99 -0.94
N PHE A 143 16.72 9.47 -1.96
CA PHE A 143 18.18 9.42 -1.98
C PHE A 143 18.79 10.16 -0.78
N SER A 144 19.34 9.38 0.17
CA SER A 144 19.89 9.88 1.43
C SER A 144 18.89 10.66 2.31
N ARG A 145 17.59 10.39 2.18
CA ARG A 145 16.51 11.09 2.90
C ARG A 145 15.39 10.15 3.29
N LEU A 146 14.67 10.48 4.36
CA LEU A 146 13.57 9.67 4.87
C LEU A 146 12.24 10.43 4.78
N PHE A 147 11.22 9.75 4.30
CA PHE A 147 9.84 10.24 4.42
C PHE A 147 9.41 10.26 5.90
N PRO A 148 8.51 11.18 6.29
CA PRO A 148 7.79 11.06 7.56
C PRO A 148 7.15 9.68 7.70
N LEU A 149 7.11 9.14 8.92
CA LEU A 149 6.69 7.76 9.18
C LEU A 149 5.31 7.42 8.59
N ASP A 150 4.34 8.30 8.77
CA ASP A 150 2.98 8.22 8.24
C ASP A 150 2.93 8.30 6.70
N VAL A 151 3.79 9.11 6.08
CA VAL A 151 3.96 9.14 4.61
C VAL A 151 4.56 7.84 4.10
N ALA A 152 5.61 7.31 4.75
CA ALA A 152 6.25 6.05 4.38
C ALA A 152 5.26 4.87 4.41
N ARG A 153 4.40 4.82 5.43
CA ARG A 153 3.29 3.85 5.52
C ARG A 153 2.32 4.01 4.35
N ALA A 154 1.89 5.23 4.05
CA ALA A 154 0.94 5.50 2.98
C ALA A 154 1.51 5.14 1.60
N LEU A 155 2.78 5.46 1.34
CA LEU A 155 3.48 5.07 0.11
C LEU A 155 3.60 3.55 -0.03
N SER A 156 3.99 2.86 1.06
CA SER A 156 4.10 1.40 1.09
C SER A 156 2.73 0.74 0.83
N GLY A 157 1.68 1.23 1.50
CA GLY A 157 0.31 0.74 1.30
C GLY A 157 -0.22 1.00 -0.12
N GLY A 158 0.04 2.18 -0.69
CA GLY A 158 -0.32 2.50 -2.07
C GLY A 158 0.37 1.58 -3.08
N LEU A 159 1.64 1.24 -2.85
CA LEU A 159 2.37 0.31 -3.70
C LEU A 159 1.82 -1.12 -3.60
N VAL A 160 1.50 -1.61 -2.39
CA VAL A 160 0.83 -2.90 -2.19
C VAL A 160 -0.51 -2.94 -2.93
N LEU A 161 -1.31 -1.87 -2.86
CA LEU A 161 -2.59 -1.79 -3.58
C LEU A 161 -2.39 -1.82 -5.11
N ALA A 162 -1.38 -1.16 -5.64
CA ALA A 162 -1.06 -1.19 -7.06
C ALA A 162 -0.76 -2.61 -7.55
N ILE A 163 0.05 -3.37 -6.79
CA ILE A 163 0.40 -4.76 -7.11
C ILE A 163 -0.80 -5.68 -6.94
N ALA A 164 -1.60 -5.52 -5.88
CA ALA A 164 -2.83 -6.27 -5.69
C ALA A 164 -3.79 -6.08 -6.87
N TYR A 165 -3.91 -4.84 -7.37
CA TYR A 165 -4.70 -4.58 -8.57
C TYR A 165 -4.12 -5.28 -9.80
N ASN A 166 -2.82 -5.14 -10.05
CA ASN A 166 -2.16 -5.75 -11.21
C ASN A 166 -2.32 -7.28 -11.24
N HIS A 167 -2.06 -7.95 -10.10
CA HIS A 167 -2.19 -9.40 -9.95
C HIS A 167 -3.65 -9.84 -10.12
N SER A 168 -4.61 -9.09 -9.58
CA SER A 168 -6.04 -9.38 -9.77
C SER A 168 -6.50 -9.27 -11.23
N GLN A 169 -5.76 -8.54 -12.07
CA GLN A 169 -5.98 -8.43 -13.51
C GLN A 169 -5.21 -9.49 -14.32
N GLY A 170 -4.45 -10.37 -13.65
CA GLY A 170 -3.70 -11.43 -14.31
C GLY A 170 -2.34 -11.01 -14.87
N TYR A 171 -1.78 -9.91 -14.35
CA TYR A 171 -0.50 -9.36 -14.79
C TYR A 171 0.52 -9.28 -13.66
N VAL A 172 1.76 -9.59 -14.01
CA VAL A 172 2.98 -9.34 -13.23
C VAL A 172 3.61 -8.06 -13.78
N HIS A 173 4.06 -7.15 -12.92
CA HIS A 173 4.73 -5.92 -13.34
C HIS A 173 6.14 -6.22 -13.87
N GLY A 174 6.89 -7.07 -13.17
CA GLY A 174 8.17 -7.60 -13.62
C GLY A 174 9.33 -6.59 -13.61
N ASP A 175 9.18 -5.44 -12.96
CA ASP A 175 10.24 -4.42 -12.79
C ASP A 175 9.94 -3.43 -11.66
N ILE A 176 9.63 -3.95 -10.47
CA ILE A 176 9.27 -3.13 -9.32
C ILE A 176 10.54 -2.64 -8.61
N HIS A 177 10.75 -1.32 -8.63
CA HIS A 177 11.76 -0.65 -7.82
C HIS A 177 11.45 0.86 -7.75
N LEU A 178 12.10 1.60 -6.85
CA LEU A 178 11.76 3.00 -6.59
C LEU A 178 11.93 3.98 -7.76
N ARG A 179 12.65 3.62 -8.83
CA ARG A 179 12.68 4.43 -10.07
C ARG A 179 11.40 4.30 -10.90
N ASN A 180 10.61 3.24 -10.69
CA ASN A 180 9.35 2.96 -11.37
C ASN A 180 8.13 3.26 -10.47
N VAL A 181 8.36 3.70 -9.23
CA VAL A 181 7.31 4.16 -8.33
C VAL A 181 7.34 5.68 -8.32
N LEU A 182 6.29 6.30 -8.84
CA LEU A 182 6.15 7.75 -8.93
C LEU A 182 5.14 8.27 -7.90
N VAL A 183 5.15 9.58 -7.69
CA VAL A 183 4.12 10.30 -6.94
C VAL A 183 3.36 11.27 -7.84
N LYS A 184 2.03 11.34 -7.69
CA LYS A 184 1.19 12.21 -8.50
C LYS A 184 1.45 13.70 -8.24
N LEU A 185 1.27 14.51 -9.29
CA LEU A 185 1.20 15.96 -9.16
C LEU A 185 -0.15 16.39 -8.55
N PRO A 186 -0.20 17.55 -7.86
CA PRO A 186 -1.46 18.10 -7.38
C PRO A 186 -2.35 18.52 -8.55
N ALA A 187 -3.67 18.44 -8.38
CA ALA A 187 -4.64 18.82 -9.41
C ALA A 187 -4.50 20.29 -9.88
N SER A 188 -3.92 21.17 -9.06
CA SER A 188 -3.64 22.57 -9.42
C SER A 188 -2.50 22.72 -10.43
N PHE A 189 -1.77 21.67 -10.76
CA PHE A 189 -0.66 21.75 -11.72
C PHE A 189 -1.15 22.12 -13.13
N ASP A 190 -2.34 21.66 -13.52
CA ASP A 190 -2.91 21.94 -14.85
C ASP A 190 -3.31 23.40 -15.05
N SER A 191 -3.53 24.17 -13.97
CA SER A 191 -3.89 25.58 -14.08
C SER A 191 -2.71 26.52 -14.40
N LEU A 192 -1.46 26.03 -14.30
CA LEU A 192 -0.29 26.85 -14.58
C LEU A 192 -0.15 27.10 -16.09
N SER A 193 0.07 28.35 -16.48
CA SER A 193 0.60 28.67 -17.81
C SER A 193 2.03 28.12 -17.96
N ILE A 194 2.57 28.09 -19.18
CA ILE A 194 3.96 27.66 -19.40
C ILE A 194 4.93 28.64 -18.73
N GLU A 195 4.60 29.94 -18.77
CA GLU A 195 5.39 30.99 -18.14
C GLU A 195 5.38 30.85 -16.61
N GLU A 196 4.21 30.64 -16.00
CA GLU A 196 4.08 30.41 -14.55
C GLU A 196 4.79 29.12 -14.12
N PHE A 197 4.69 28.06 -14.93
CA PHE A 197 5.44 26.83 -14.72
C PHE A 197 6.95 27.09 -14.67
N TYR A 198 7.51 27.84 -15.63
CA TYR A 198 8.94 28.17 -15.62
C TYR A 198 9.35 29.11 -14.50
N GLU A 199 8.47 30.02 -14.06
CA GLU A 199 8.72 30.84 -12.87
C GLU A 199 8.81 29.99 -11.60
N GLN A 200 8.00 28.94 -11.51
CA GLN A 200 7.93 28.07 -10.33
C GLN A 200 9.01 26.98 -10.31
N TYR A 201 9.25 26.30 -11.44
CA TYR A 201 10.10 25.11 -11.52
C TYR A 201 11.43 25.34 -12.25
N GLY A 202 11.60 26.51 -12.87
CA GLY A 202 12.77 26.82 -13.69
C GLY A 202 12.52 26.58 -15.18
N LYS A 203 13.39 27.17 -16.01
CA LYS A 203 13.38 26.96 -17.47
C LYS A 203 14.12 25.67 -17.82
N PRO A 204 13.83 25.05 -18.98
CA PRO A 204 14.46 23.81 -19.38
C PRO A 204 15.98 23.97 -19.50
N GLU A 205 16.72 23.04 -18.90
CA GLU A 205 18.17 23.00 -19.02
C GLU A 205 18.56 22.28 -20.32
N THR A 206 19.37 22.94 -21.15
CA THR A 206 19.78 22.40 -22.45
C THR A 206 21.27 22.50 -22.65
N VAL A 207 21.89 21.42 -23.14
CA VAL A 207 23.31 21.32 -23.44
C VAL A 207 23.49 21.06 -24.93
N SER A 208 24.32 21.86 -25.61
CA SER A 208 24.58 21.68 -27.04
C SER A 208 25.28 20.35 -27.31
N ILE A 209 24.72 19.55 -28.22
CA ILE A 209 25.35 18.28 -28.62
C ILE A 209 26.44 18.59 -29.63
N THR A 210 27.59 17.94 -29.47
CA THR A 210 28.74 18.11 -30.37
C THR A 210 29.38 16.75 -30.66
N GLN A 211 29.81 16.55 -31.91
CA GLN A 211 30.58 15.37 -32.26
C GLN A 211 32.02 15.51 -31.75
N ARG A 212 32.63 14.41 -31.32
CA ARG A 212 34.03 14.40 -30.84
C ARG A 212 35.03 14.78 -31.92
N ASN A 213 34.72 14.48 -33.18
CA ASN A 213 35.54 14.83 -34.34
C ASN A 213 35.34 16.28 -34.82
N GLY A 214 34.46 17.07 -34.17
CA GLY A 214 34.13 18.43 -34.59
C GLY A 214 33.22 18.55 -35.82
N GLY A 215 32.64 17.45 -36.29
CA GLY A 215 31.71 17.43 -37.42
C GLY A 215 30.32 18.01 -37.11
N SER A 216 29.54 18.25 -38.16
CA SER A 216 28.15 18.70 -38.06
C SER A 216 27.23 17.57 -37.61
N LEU A 217 26.24 17.87 -36.78
CA LEU A 217 25.23 16.89 -36.37
C LEU A 217 24.36 16.44 -37.56
N PRO A 218 24.11 15.13 -37.70
CA PRO A 218 23.20 14.64 -38.72
C PRO A 218 21.74 14.85 -38.25
N PRO A 219 20.75 14.82 -39.17
CA PRO A 219 19.37 15.14 -38.85
C PRO A 219 18.71 14.18 -37.84
N ASN A 220 19.29 12.99 -37.63
CA ASN A 220 18.83 12.01 -36.66
C ASN A 220 19.07 12.40 -35.19
N VAL A 221 19.90 13.41 -34.91
CA VAL A 221 20.30 13.82 -33.55
C VAL A 221 19.78 15.23 -33.27
N PRO A 222 19.19 15.50 -32.10
CA PRO A 222 18.75 16.84 -31.76
C PRO A 222 19.96 17.79 -31.62
N SER A 223 19.73 19.07 -31.85
CA SER A 223 20.80 20.09 -31.72
C SER A 223 21.28 20.28 -30.28
N LYS A 224 20.42 19.99 -29.31
CA LYS A 224 20.72 20.05 -27.87
C LYS A 224 20.13 18.85 -27.17
N ALA A 225 20.81 18.38 -26.13
CA ALA A 225 20.22 17.51 -25.13
C ALA A 225 19.42 18.38 -24.15
N VAL A 226 18.23 17.93 -23.79
CA VAL A 226 17.42 18.52 -22.71
C VAL A 226 17.61 17.63 -21.48
N LEU A 227 18.06 18.20 -20.37
CA LEU A 227 18.22 17.45 -19.13
C LEU A 227 16.84 17.31 -18.44
N PRO A 228 16.51 16.16 -17.83
CA PRO A 228 15.25 15.99 -17.12
C PRO A 228 15.05 17.01 -16.00
N ILE A 229 13.87 17.63 -15.93
CA ILE A 229 13.49 18.53 -14.85
C ILE A 229 13.14 17.75 -13.58
N TYR A 230 13.59 18.25 -12.43
CA TYR A 230 13.18 17.73 -11.13
C TYR A 230 11.98 18.53 -10.60
N LEU A 231 10.77 17.94 -10.63
CA LEU A 231 9.56 18.55 -10.05
C LEU A 231 9.31 18.13 -8.60
N GLY A 232 10.20 17.31 -8.04
CA GLY A 232 10.10 16.75 -6.71
C GLY A 232 10.33 17.78 -5.60
N LYS A 233 10.06 17.35 -4.37
CA LYS A 233 10.41 18.08 -3.14
C LYS A 233 11.20 17.16 -2.21
N LYS A 234 11.72 17.68 -1.10
CA LYS A 234 12.50 16.84 -0.18
C LYS A 234 11.61 15.80 0.49
N ALA A 235 12.12 14.59 0.77
CA ALA A 235 11.32 13.51 1.35
C ALA A 235 10.63 13.92 2.66
N GLU A 236 11.33 14.70 3.49
CA GLU A 236 10.87 15.19 4.80
C GLU A 236 9.71 16.20 4.68
N GLU A 237 9.53 16.81 3.50
CA GLU A 237 8.48 17.80 3.20
C GLU A 237 7.21 17.14 2.62
N PHE A 238 7.21 15.83 2.41
CA PHE A 238 6.01 15.11 1.98
C PHE A 238 4.97 15.09 3.09
N THR A 239 3.72 15.23 2.67
CA THR A 239 2.55 15.06 3.53
C THR A 239 1.75 13.85 3.06
N LEU A 240 0.78 13.40 3.86
CA LEU A 240 -0.13 12.33 3.44
C LEU A 240 -0.88 12.64 2.14
N GLN A 241 -1.13 13.91 1.84
CA GLN A 241 -1.76 14.31 0.57
C GLN A 241 -0.86 14.05 -0.64
N ASP A 242 0.47 14.09 -0.45
CA ASP A 242 1.45 13.81 -1.50
C ASP A 242 1.71 12.32 -1.69
N ALA A 243 1.30 11.47 -0.74
CA ALA A 243 1.50 10.02 -0.75
C ALA A 243 0.55 9.30 -1.73
N GLN A 244 0.36 9.87 -2.92
CA GLN A 244 -0.44 9.32 -4.00
C GLN A 244 0.48 8.61 -4.98
N VAL A 245 0.65 7.30 -4.77
CA VAL A 245 1.49 6.43 -5.60
C VAL A 245 0.94 6.32 -7.02
N LEU A 246 1.84 6.30 -7.98
CA LEU A 246 1.60 5.93 -9.37
C LEU A 246 2.71 4.96 -9.79
N LEU A 247 2.37 3.68 -10.00
CA LEU A 247 3.30 2.67 -10.49
C LEU A 247 3.45 2.81 -12.01
N SER A 248 4.67 2.95 -12.51
CA SER A 248 4.93 3.22 -13.93
C SER A 248 5.84 2.20 -14.56
N ASP A 249 5.92 2.27 -15.89
CA ASP A 249 6.78 1.45 -16.74
C ASP A 249 6.35 -0.02 -16.81
N PHE A 250 5.26 -0.26 -17.54
CA PHE A 250 4.73 -1.61 -17.80
C PHE A 250 5.42 -2.25 -19.03
N GLY A 251 6.60 -1.77 -19.42
CA GLY A 251 7.37 -2.30 -20.55
C GLY A 251 7.82 -3.75 -20.33
N GLU A 252 8.05 -4.14 -19.08
CA GLU A 252 8.46 -5.48 -18.67
C GLU A 252 7.30 -6.34 -18.12
N ALA A 253 6.09 -5.79 -18.08
CA ALA A 253 4.94 -6.49 -17.54
C ALA A 253 4.50 -7.64 -18.46
N PHE A 254 3.96 -8.71 -17.87
CA PHE A 254 3.53 -9.90 -18.60
C PHE A 254 2.41 -10.63 -17.88
N SER A 255 1.67 -11.46 -18.60
CA SER A 255 0.66 -12.35 -18.02
C SER A 255 1.22 -13.77 -17.95
N PRO A 256 1.40 -14.37 -16.76
CA PRO A 256 1.93 -15.73 -16.64
C PRO A 256 1.13 -16.77 -17.42
N ASP A 257 -0.20 -16.60 -17.50
CA ASP A 257 -1.11 -17.56 -18.14
C ASP A 257 -1.12 -17.46 -19.67
N SER A 258 -0.91 -16.28 -20.23
CA SER A 258 -1.06 -16.03 -21.67
C SER A 258 0.25 -15.71 -22.40
N SER A 259 1.23 -15.17 -21.69
CA SER A 259 2.54 -14.78 -22.20
C SER A 259 3.63 -15.08 -21.16
N PRO A 260 3.91 -16.35 -20.87
CA PRO A 260 4.89 -16.72 -19.86
C PRO A 260 6.27 -16.17 -20.22
N ARG A 261 6.99 -15.68 -19.22
CA ARG A 261 8.34 -15.12 -19.35
C ARG A 261 9.31 -15.93 -18.51
N SER A 262 10.38 -16.42 -19.14
CA SER A 262 11.43 -17.16 -18.45
C SER A 262 12.36 -16.24 -17.65
N GLY A 263 12.97 -16.75 -16.58
CA GLY A 263 13.92 -16.02 -15.73
C GLY A 263 15.11 -15.39 -16.48
N GLU A 264 15.59 -16.02 -17.56
CA GLU A 264 16.67 -15.50 -18.41
C GLU A 264 16.34 -14.17 -19.11
N TYR A 265 15.06 -13.84 -19.22
CA TYR A 265 14.56 -12.57 -19.76
C TYR A 265 14.14 -11.60 -18.66
N CYS A 266 14.52 -11.87 -17.41
CA CYS A 266 14.39 -10.92 -16.32
C CYS A 266 15.42 -9.81 -16.48
N HIS A 267 14.95 -8.58 -16.62
CA HIS A 267 15.83 -7.41 -16.75
C HIS A 267 15.83 -6.54 -15.49
N ILE A 268 15.24 -7.06 -14.40
CA ILE A 268 15.26 -6.41 -13.09
C ILE A 268 16.71 -6.32 -12.61
N PRO A 269 17.17 -5.15 -12.15
CA PRO A 269 18.51 -5.02 -11.58
C PRO A 269 18.74 -5.99 -10.43
N ALA A 270 19.95 -6.58 -10.34
CA ALA A 270 20.31 -7.62 -9.37
C ALA A 270 19.84 -7.39 -7.92
N PRO A 271 19.89 -6.17 -7.33
CA PRO A 271 19.44 -5.94 -5.95
C PRO A 271 17.94 -6.18 -5.72
N TYR A 272 17.15 -6.12 -6.79
CA TYR A 272 15.68 -6.26 -6.76
C TYR A 272 15.20 -7.52 -7.46
N CYS A 273 16.12 -8.22 -8.14
CA CYS A 273 15.84 -9.39 -8.94
C CYS A 273 15.50 -10.57 -8.03
N PRO A 274 14.40 -11.29 -8.29
CA PRO A 274 14.06 -12.48 -7.53
C PRO A 274 15.08 -13.61 -7.80
N PRO A 275 15.57 -14.34 -6.78
CA PRO A 275 16.66 -15.31 -6.94
C PRO A 275 16.40 -16.43 -7.96
N GLU A 276 15.15 -16.84 -8.15
CA GLU A 276 14.77 -17.85 -9.14
C GLU A 276 15.07 -17.40 -10.59
N ALA A 277 15.12 -16.10 -10.87
CA ALA A 277 15.52 -15.63 -12.19
C ALA A 277 16.99 -15.97 -12.51
N LEU A 278 17.85 -15.98 -11.49
CA LEU A 278 19.27 -16.32 -11.59
C LEU A 278 19.51 -17.83 -11.52
N PHE A 279 18.87 -18.51 -10.57
CA PHE A 279 19.14 -19.92 -10.28
C PHE A 279 18.26 -20.91 -11.04
N GLU A 280 17.13 -20.45 -11.59
CA GLU A 280 16.23 -21.23 -12.44
C GLU A 280 15.87 -20.44 -13.72
N PRO A 281 16.86 -20.02 -14.52
CA PRO A 281 16.66 -19.06 -15.61
C PRO A 281 15.74 -19.58 -16.73
N GLN A 282 15.54 -20.89 -16.83
CA GLN A 282 14.65 -21.55 -17.80
C GLN A 282 13.22 -21.74 -17.25
N ALA A 283 12.98 -21.48 -15.97
CA ALA A 283 11.66 -21.56 -15.36
C ALA A 283 10.87 -20.26 -15.64
N PRO A 284 9.54 -20.36 -15.87
CA PRO A 284 8.71 -19.18 -16.03
C PRO A 284 8.58 -18.43 -14.70
N LEU A 285 8.79 -17.12 -14.75
CA LEU A 285 8.45 -16.21 -13.67
C LEU A 285 6.92 -16.09 -13.53
N SER A 286 6.48 -15.78 -12.32
CA SER A 286 5.06 -15.60 -11.98
C SER A 286 4.90 -14.53 -10.89
N TYR A 287 3.69 -14.37 -10.34
CA TYR A 287 3.34 -13.37 -9.32
C TYR A 287 4.33 -13.25 -8.14
N PRO A 288 4.93 -14.34 -7.61
CA PRO A 288 5.92 -14.24 -6.52
C PRO A 288 7.19 -13.43 -6.86
N ALA A 289 7.50 -13.22 -8.14
CA ALA A 289 8.59 -12.36 -8.57
C ALA A 289 8.35 -10.90 -8.14
N ASP A 290 7.13 -10.39 -8.38
CA ASP A 290 6.73 -9.05 -7.94
C ASP A 290 6.74 -8.93 -6.42
N ILE A 291 6.39 -9.99 -5.69
CA ILE A 291 6.36 -9.98 -4.22
C ILE A 291 7.77 -9.77 -3.65
N TRP A 292 8.79 -10.40 -4.24
CA TRP A 292 10.18 -10.19 -3.85
C TRP A 292 10.60 -8.73 -4.08
N SER A 293 10.40 -8.24 -5.30
CA SER A 293 10.78 -6.86 -5.66
C SER A 293 9.99 -5.82 -4.85
N LEU A 294 8.71 -6.09 -4.56
CA LEU A 294 7.87 -5.27 -3.68
C LEU A 294 8.45 -5.17 -2.26
N ALA A 295 8.98 -6.26 -1.70
CA ALA A 295 9.60 -6.25 -0.37
C ALA A 295 10.81 -5.31 -0.32
N THR A 296 11.68 -5.40 -1.34
CA THR A 296 12.86 -4.52 -1.45
C THR A 296 12.47 -3.05 -1.60
N ALA A 297 11.44 -2.76 -2.39
CA ALA A 297 10.92 -1.40 -2.57
C ALA A 297 10.30 -0.85 -1.27
N ILE A 298 9.49 -1.64 -0.55
CA ILE A 298 8.94 -1.25 0.75
C ILE A 298 10.07 -0.98 1.74
N TRP A 299 11.08 -1.86 1.82
CA TRP A 299 12.22 -1.65 2.69
C TRP A 299 12.93 -0.32 2.42
N GLU A 300 13.17 0.03 1.16
CA GLU A 300 13.76 1.33 0.78
C GLU A 300 12.84 2.53 1.08
N ILE A 301 11.51 2.37 1.08
CA ILE A 301 10.58 3.44 1.48
C ILE A 301 10.66 3.67 3.00
N LEU A 302 10.78 2.59 3.78
CA LEU A 302 10.83 2.65 5.24
C LEU A 302 12.21 3.07 5.75
N GLY A 303 13.29 2.70 5.06
CA GLY A 303 14.66 2.78 5.53
C GLY A 303 15.54 3.76 4.77
N MET A 304 16.74 4.00 5.32
CA MET A 304 17.81 4.75 4.64
C MET A 304 18.69 3.82 3.81
N LYS A 305 18.93 2.61 4.34
CA LYS A 305 19.76 1.59 3.69
C LYS A 305 18.88 0.57 3.00
N ALA A 306 19.16 0.30 1.74
CA ALA A 306 18.59 -0.82 1.02
C ALA A 306 18.95 -2.15 1.73
N ILE A 307 18.05 -3.13 1.65
CA ILE A 307 18.28 -4.45 2.27
C ILE A 307 19.41 -5.23 1.57
N PHE A 308 19.62 -4.97 0.28
CA PHE A 308 20.75 -5.44 -0.52
C PHE A 308 21.40 -4.25 -1.22
N SER A 309 22.71 -4.33 -1.48
CA SER A 309 23.47 -3.23 -2.09
C SER A 309 22.98 -2.92 -3.50
N THR A 310 22.81 -1.64 -3.83
CA THR A 310 22.46 -1.20 -5.20
C THR A 310 23.67 -0.98 -6.11
N GLU A 311 24.89 -1.15 -5.58
CA GLU A 311 26.15 -0.88 -6.27
C GLU A 311 27.04 -2.13 -6.39
N ALA A 312 26.65 -3.23 -5.75
CA ALA A 312 27.40 -4.47 -5.76
C ALA A 312 27.14 -5.31 -7.02
N PRO A 313 28.12 -6.10 -7.48
CA PRO A 313 27.91 -7.13 -8.50
C PRO A 313 26.89 -8.20 -8.07
N GLU A 314 26.33 -8.92 -9.05
CA GLU A 314 25.26 -9.91 -8.85
C GLU A 314 25.61 -11.02 -7.84
N ASP A 315 26.81 -11.60 -7.92
CA ASP A 315 27.26 -12.64 -6.98
C ASP A 315 27.45 -12.10 -5.56
N GLU A 316 27.88 -10.85 -5.41
CA GLU A 316 28.00 -10.22 -4.10
C GLU A 316 26.62 -9.95 -3.51
N VAL A 317 25.64 -9.51 -4.32
CA VAL A 317 24.24 -9.40 -3.90
C VAL A 317 23.70 -10.77 -3.46
N THR A 318 24.02 -11.84 -4.19
CA THR A 318 23.63 -13.21 -3.80
C THR A 318 24.21 -13.59 -2.43
N ALA A 319 25.47 -13.26 -2.16
CA ALA A 319 26.07 -13.47 -0.84
C ALA A 319 25.34 -12.69 0.27
N GLN A 320 24.98 -11.43 -0.01
CA GLN A 320 24.23 -10.57 0.91
C GLN A 320 22.82 -11.14 1.19
N GLN A 321 22.15 -11.72 0.20
CA GLN A 321 20.86 -12.40 0.40
C GLN A 321 21.01 -13.55 1.40
N ILE A 322 22.06 -14.36 1.30
CA ILE A 322 22.32 -15.46 2.25
C ILE A 322 22.60 -14.92 3.65
N ASP A 323 23.37 -13.84 3.77
CA ASP A 323 23.69 -13.22 5.07
C ASP A 323 22.44 -12.70 5.80
N VAL A 324 21.56 -12.01 5.06
CA VAL A 324 20.38 -11.35 5.62
C VAL A 324 19.26 -12.35 5.89
N LEU A 325 19.04 -13.29 4.97
CA LEU A 325 17.88 -14.19 4.96
C LEU A 325 18.17 -15.59 5.51
N GLY A 326 19.46 -15.96 5.64
CA GLY A 326 19.89 -17.30 6.00
C GLY A 326 20.14 -18.20 4.77
N PRO A 327 20.28 -19.51 4.99
CA PRO A 327 20.71 -20.43 3.93
C PRO A 327 19.69 -20.51 2.78
N MET A 328 20.19 -20.36 1.56
CA MET A 328 19.41 -20.57 0.34
C MET A 328 19.17 -22.07 0.06
N PRO A 329 18.28 -22.46 -0.87
CA PRO A 329 18.07 -23.85 -1.25
C PRO A 329 19.37 -24.54 -1.65
N GLN A 330 19.63 -25.74 -1.11
CA GLN A 330 20.89 -26.44 -1.32
C GLN A 330 21.23 -26.68 -2.80
N ALA A 331 20.22 -26.93 -3.64
CA ALA A 331 20.41 -27.11 -5.08
C ALA A 331 20.97 -25.84 -5.74
N TRP A 332 20.42 -24.68 -5.39
CA TRP A 332 20.88 -23.38 -5.89
C TRP A 332 22.27 -23.04 -5.34
N TYR A 333 22.50 -23.24 -4.04
CA TYR A 333 23.81 -23.04 -3.42
C TYR A 333 24.90 -23.89 -4.08
N SER A 334 24.60 -25.14 -4.41
CA SER A 334 25.56 -26.05 -5.06
C SER A 334 25.82 -25.69 -6.52
N ALA A 335 24.83 -25.09 -7.20
CA ALA A 335 24.92 -24.64 -8.58
C ALA A 335 25.61 -23.27 -8.74
N TRP A 336 25.70 -22.48 -7.67
CA TRP A 336 26.37 -21.18 -7.68
C TRP A 336 27.90 -21.34 -7.79
N GLU A 337 28.46 -21.07 -8.95
CA GLU A 337 29.89 -21.29 -9.26
C GLU A 337 30.81 -20.37 -8.43
N GLU A 338 30.44 -19.10 -8.30
CA GLU A 338 31.24 -18.07 -7.64
C GLU A 338 31.16 -18.13 -6.10
N ARG A 339 30.38 -19.04 -5.52
CA ARG A 339 30.17 -19.14 -4.06
C ARG A 339 31.47 -19.22 -3.26
N SER A 340 32.52 -19.83 -3.82
CA SER A 340 33.82 -20.02 -3.18
C SER A 340 34.61 -18.72 -3.00
N TYR A 341 34.18 -17.62 -3.62
CA TYR A 341 34.72 -16.28 -3.31
C TYR A 341 34.12 -15.68 -2.05
N PHE A 342 32.96 -16.18 -1.61
CA PHE A 342 32.20 -15.64 -0.50
C PHE A 342 32.16 -16.57 0.71
N PHE A 343 32.09 -17.88 0.51
CA PHE A 343 31.88 -18.87 1.57
C PHE A 343 32.87 -20.05 1.48
N GLU A 344 33.27 -20.55 2.64
CA GLU A 344 34.02 -21.80 2.83
C GLU A 344 33.15 -23.03 2.45
N GLU A 345 33.78 -24.20 2.31
CA GLU A 345 33.06 -25.44 1.99
C GLU A 345 31.98 -25.82 3.02
N ASP A 346 32.13 -25.40 4.28
CA ASP A 346 31.16 -25.64 5.35
C ASP A 346 30.04 -24.58 5.43
N GLY A 347 30.02 -23.62 4.49
CA GLY A 347 29.01 -22.57 4.39
C GLY A 347 29.28 -21.34 5.26
N ARG A 348 30.42 -21.28 5.97
CA ARG A 348 30.80 -20.07 6.71
C ARG A 348 31.33 -19.00 5.76
N PRO A 349 31.07 -17.70 6.02
CA PRO A 349 31.72 -16.62 5.27
C PRO A 349 33.24 -16.72 5.33
N ILE A 350 33.91 -16.42 4.23
CA ILE A 350 35.38 -16.35 4.17
C ILE A 350 35.90 -15.27 5.13
N GLU A 351 37.04 -15.54 5.78
CA GLU A 351 37.69 -14.60 6.69
C GLU A 351 38.02 -13.27 5.99
N GLY A 352 37.61 -12.15 6.58
CA GLY A 352 37.85 -10.81 6.06
C GLY A 352 36.80 -10.30 5.06
N ARG A 353 35.82 -11.12 4.67
CA ARG A 353 34.66 -10.67 3.89
C ARG A 353 33.76 -9.76 4.74
N GLU A 354 33.20 -8.72 4.12
CA GLU A 354 32.10 -7.99 4.73
C GLU A 354 30.86 -8.90 4.80
N VAL A 355 30.31 -9.06 6.01
CA VAL A 355 29.12 -9.89 6.26
C VAL A 355 27.98 -8.97 6.62
N TRP A 356 26.88 -9.08 5.89
CA TRP A 356 25.72 -8.23 6.11
C TRP A 356 24.93 -8.68 7.35
N PRO A 357 24.31 -7.74 8.09
CA PRO A 357 23.55 -8.08 9.28
C PRO A 357 22.31 -8.90 8.93
N VAL A 358 21.97 -9.87 9.77
CA VAL A 358 20.69 -10.60 9.68
C VAL A 358 19.50 -9.62 9.71
N MET A 359 18.38 -10.00 9.11
CA MET A 359 17.23 -9.11 8.85
C MET A 359 16.80 -8.22 10.05
N ASP A 360 16.67 -8.77 11.26
CA ASP A 360 16.28 -8.00 12.45
C ASP A 360 17.28 -6.88 12.77
N LEU A 361 18.58 -7.18 12.70
CA LEU A 361 19.63 -6.20 12.95
C LEU A 361 19.76 -5.22 11.78
N ALA A 362 19.58 -5.69 10.54
CA ALA A 362 19.52 -4.83 9.36
C ALA A 362 18.38 -3.82 9.46
N PHE A 363 17.21 -4.24 9.96
CA PHE A 363 16.07 -3.34 10.17
C PHE A 363 16.36 -2.32 11.26
N GLU A 364 16.91 -2.76 12.39
CA GLU A 364 17.27 -1.87 13.49
C GLU A 364 18.27 -0.78 13.02
N GLN A 365 19.35 -1.18 12.34
CA GLN A 365 20.43 -0.29 11.92
C GLN A 365 20.10 0.53 10.66
N GLY A 366 19.42 -0.07 9.68
CA GLY A 366 19.15 0.52 8.36
C GLY A 366 17.85 1.29 8.28
N VAL A 367 16.91 1.03 9.20
CA VAL A 367 15.57 1.63 9.22
C VAL A 367 15.36 2.46 10.48
N ARG A 368 15.32 1.82 11.67
CA ARG A 368 14.90 2.47 12.92
C ARG A 368 15.91 3.48 13.44
N GLU A 369 17.19 3.12 13.45
CA GLU A 369 18.25 4.01 13.95
C GLU A 369 18.31 5.33 13.15
N TYR A 370 18.34 5.25 11.81
CA TYR A 370 18.33 6.44 10.95
C TYR A 370 17.06 7.29 11.14
N ARG A 371 15.91 6.64 11.34
CA ARG A 371 14.66 7.32 11.63
C ARG A 371 14.69 8.11 12.95
N ARG A 372 15.23 7.51 14.01
CA ARG A 372 15.44 8.20 15.30
C ARG A 372 16.44 9.34 15.18
N GLN A 373 17.55 9.12 14.47
CA GLN A 373 18.56 10.17 14.24
C GLN A 373 18.00 11.34 13.42
N GLY A 374 17.17 11.05 12.40
CA GLY A 374 16.53 12.04 11.55
C GLY A 374 15.30 12.72 12.16
N GLY A 375 14.76 12.19 13.26
CA GLY A 375 13.59 12.77 13.93
C GLY A 375 12.28 12.65 13.14
N VAL A 376 12.16 11.70 12.21
CA VAL A 376 11.01 11.51 11.29
C VAL A 376 9.97 10.49 11.80
N GLY A 377 10.06 10.12 13.07
CA GLY A 377 9.24 9.10 13.73
C GLY A 377 9.87 7.70 13.65
N ASP A 378 9.58 6.85 14.63
CA ASP A 378 10.08 5.46 14.73
C ASP A 378 8.90 4.47 14.87
N PHE A 379 9.16 3.21 14.54
CA PHE A 379 8.21 2.11 14.69
C PHE A 379 8.21 1.59 16.13
N ASP A 380 7.03 1.31 16.67
CA ASP A 380 6.93 0.60 17.95
C ASP A 380 7.29 -0.90 17.77
N ASP A 381 7.45 -1.62 18.88
CA ASP A 381 7.91 -3.00 18.84
C ASP A 381 6.89 -3.95 18.18
N ALA A 382 5.60 -3.66 18.29
CA ALA A 382 4.55 -4.48 17.69
C ALA A 382 4.50 -4.29 16.17
N GLU A 383 4.59 -3.04 15.71
CA GLU A 383 4.68 -2.72 14.29
C GLU A 383 5.98 -3.21 13.67
N THR A 384 7.10 -3.09 14.40
CA THR A 384 8.39 -3.64 13.97
C THR A 384 8.29 -5.15 13.76
N ALA A 385 7.69 -5.87 14.71
CA ALA A 385 7.48 -7.31 14.59
C ALA A 385 6.61 -7.66 13.36
N ALA A 386 5.53 -6.92 13.12
CA ALA A 386 4.66 -7.11 11.97
C ALA A 386 5.39 -6.85 10.64
N ILE A 387 6.16 -5.77 10.53
CA ILE A 387 6.95 -5.48 9.32
C ILE A 387 7.97 -6.60 9.07
N LEU A 388 8.67 -7.05 10.10
CA LEU A 388 9.64 -8.15 9.96
C LEU A 388 8.95 -9.48 9.60
N GLU A 389 7.75 -9.75 10.10
CA GLU A 389 6.95 -10.91 9.69
C GLU A 389 6.61 -10.85 8.20
N LEU A 390 6.16 -9.69 7.72
CA LEU A 390 5.89 -9.46 6.30
C LEU A 390 7.14 -9.63 5.44
N MET A 391 8.26 -9.01 5.82
CA MET A 391 9.53 -9.11 5.08
C MET A 391 10.01 -10.56 4.98
N ARG A 392 9.94 -11.33 6.07
CA ARG A 392 10.28 -12.76 6.06
C ARG A 392 9.34 -13.60 5.18
N GLY A 393 8.07 -13.22 5.10
CA GLY A 393 7.09 -13.87 4.24
C GLY A 393 7.31 -13.57 2.75
N MET A 394 7.71 -12.34 2.41
CA MET A 394 7.91 -11.90 1.03
C MET A 394 9.29 -12.28 0.47
N LEU A 395 10.34 -12.27 1.30
CA LEU A 395 11.73 -12.54 0.91
C LEU A 395 12.16 -13.99 1.14
N LYS A 396 11.28 -14.96 0.86
CA LYS A 396 11.71 -16.36 0.82
C LYS A 396 12.38 -16.68 -0.51
N PHE A 397 13.44 -17.49 -0.47
CA PHE A 397 14.16 -17.87 -1.69
C PHE A 397 13.25 -18.58 -2.70
N ARG A 398 12.53 -19.61 -2.26
CA ARG A 398 11.60 -20.35 -3.12
C ARG A 398 10.35 -19.53 -3.41
N PRO A 399 9.98 -19.31 -4.69
CA PRO A 399 8.79 -18.53 -5.04
C PRO A 399 7.50 -19.15 -4.49
N GLU A 400 7.41 -20.48 -4.41
CA GLU A 400 6.23 -21.20 -3.88
C GLU A 400 6.01 -21.02 -2.37
N ASP A 401 7.04 -20.61 -1.63
CA ASP A 401 6.94 -20.38 -0.19
C ASP A 401 6.58 -18.92 0.15
N ARG A 402 6.69 -17.99 -0.82
CA ARG A 402 6.43 -16.56 -0.60
C ARG A 402 4.96 -16.29 -0.35
N LEU A 403 4.68 -15.24 0.41
CA LEU A 403 3.33 -14.71 0.54
C LEU A 403 2.77 -14.37 -0.85
N THR A 404 1.50 -14.70 -1.05
CA THR A 404 0.71 -14.13 -2.14
C THR A 404 0.32 -12.69 -1.83
N ILE A 405 -0.11 -11.94 -2.84
CA ILE A 405 -0.56 -10.57 -2.61
C ILE A 405 -1.84 -10.53 -1.77
N GLU A 406 -2.70 -11.55 -1.89
CA GLU A 406 -3.90 -11.72 -1.08
C GLU A 406 -3.53 -11.90 0.39
N GLU A 407 -2.65 -12.86 0.72
CA GLU A 407 -2.18 -13.09 2.09
C GLU A 407 -1.50 -11.85 2.68
N LEU A 408 -0.71 -11.13 1.87
CA LEU A 408 -0.09 -9.86 2.29
C LEU A 408 -1.15 -8.82 2.68
N THR A 409 -2.19 -8.64 1.85
CA THR A 409 -3.26 -7.68 2.16
C THR A 409 -4.10 -8.10 3.36
N GLU A 410 -4.32 -9.39 3.58
CA GLU A 410 -5.01 -9.92 4.75
C GLU A 410 -4.21 -9.66 6.04
N LEU A 411 -2.91 -9.96 6.05
CA LEU A 411 -2.04 -9.68 7.20
C LEU A 411 -2.05 -8.19 7.57
N LEU A 412 -1.91 -7.30 6.59
CA LEU A 412 -2.00 -5.85 6.81
C LEU A 412 -3.36 -5.41 7.39
N ALA A 413 -4.46 -6.03 6.94
CA ALA A 413 -5.80 -5.76 7.47
C ALA A 413 -6.00 -6.26 8.91
N LEU A 414 -5.42 -7.42 9.26
CA LEU A 414 -5.48 -7.94 10.62
C LEU A 414 -4.74 -7.03 11.61
N HIS A 415 -3.55 -6.55 11.26
CA HIS A 415 -2.75 -5.68 12.16
C HIS A 415 -3.43 -4.33 12.40
N THR A 416 -4.00 -3.70 11.37
CA THR A 416 -4.73 -2.43 11.52
C THR A 416 -5.99 -2.58 12.39
N THR A 417 -6.71 -3.69 12.23
CA THR A 417 -7.90 -3.99 13.03
C THR A 417 -7.54 -4.29 14.48
N LEU A 418 -6.49 -5.09 14.72
CA LEU A 418 -6.00 -5.42 16.06
C LEU A 418 -5.51 -4.18 16.80
N PHE A 419 -4.79 -3.29 16.12
CA PHE A 419 -4.30 -2.04 16.72
C PHE A 419 -5.43 -1.08 17.07
N ALA A 420 -6.46 -0.96 16.22
CA ALA A 420 -7.66 -0.20 16.54
C ALA A 420 -8.39 -0.76 17.77
N VAL A 421 -8.46 -2.09 17.92
CA VAL A 421 -9.04 -2.75 19.10
C VAL A 421 -8.20 -2.51 20.35
N ILE A 422 -6.86 -2.55 20.26
CA ILE A 422 -5.94 -2.30 21.38
C ILE A 422 -6.01 -0.83 21.82
N LEU A 423 -6.00 0.13 20.89
CA LEU A 423 -6.15 1.55 21.19
C LEU A 423 -7.49 1.84 21.86
N LEU A 424 -8.57 1.22 21.37
CA LEU A 424 -9.89 1.32 22.01
C LEU A 424 -9.84 0.76 23.44
N ALA A 425 -9.19 -0.38 23.66
CA ALA A 425 -9.02 -0.97 24.99
C ALA A 425 -8.17 -0.08 25.93
N GLY A 426 -7.11 0.57 25.43
CA GLY A 426 -6.27 1.50 26.19
C GLY A 426 -6.98 2.83 26.52
N LEU A 427 -7.77 3.36 25.58
CA LEU A 427 -8.63 4.51 25.82
C LEU A 427 -9.67 4.20 26.90
N LEU A 428 -10.24 2.99 26.89
CA LEU A 428 -11.16 2.53 27.94
C LEU A 428 -10.47 2.43 29.31
N GLN A 429 -9.20 1.99 29.38
CA GLN A 429 -8.46 1.96 30.65
C GLN A 429 -8.14 3.35 31.21
N THR A 430 -7.93 4.34 30.34
CA THR A 430 -7.67 5.74 30.76
C THR A 430 -8.94 6.47 31.20
N ILE A 431 -10.08 6.16 30.59
CA ILE A 431 -11.40 6.70 30.97
C ILE A 431 -11.92 6.10 32.28
N PHE A 432 -11.56 4.85 32.61
CA PHE A 432 -12.02 4.17 33.82
C PHE A 432 -10.86 3.78 34.75
N PRO A 433 -10.18 4.75 35.41
CA PRO A 433 -9.11 4.42 36.34
C PRO A 433 -9.69 3.89 37.65
N LYS A 434 -9.35 2.62 37.95
CA LYS A 434 -9.51 1.91 39.23
C LYS A 434 -10.95 1.59 39.66
N ASN A 435 -11.31 0.31 39.57
CA ASN A 435 -11.98 -0.40 40.67
C ASN A 435 -11.71 -1.92 40.58
N THR A 436 -11.50 -2.55 41.73
CA THR A 436 -11.10 -3.94 41.94
C THR A 436 -12.16 -4.94 41.48
N LEU A 437 -12.14 -5.28 40.20
CA LEU A 437 -12.96 -6.37 39.65
C LEU A 437 -12.40 -7.74 40.08
N SER A 438 -13.27 -8.64 40.50
CA SER A 438 -12.87 -10.01 40.85
C SER A 438 -12.40 -10.77 39.59
N THR A 439 -11.41 -11.65 39.73
CA THR A 439 -10.92 -12.51 38.62
C THR A 439 -12.05 -13.29 37.94
N ARG A 440 -13.09 -13.67 38.70
CA ARG A 440 -14.27 -14.37 38.17
C ARG A 440 -15.11 -13.49 37.25
N THR A 441 -15.35 -12.23 37.64
CA THR A 441 -16.07 -11.23 36.83
C THR A 441 -15.31 -10.95 35.54
N PHE A 442 -13.98 -10.83 35.62
CA PHE A 442 -13.13 -10.62 34.44
C PHE A 442 -13.19 -11.80 33.47
N ILE A 443 -13.03 -13.04 33.94
CA ILE A 443 -13.07 -14.24 33.09
C ILE A 443 -14.43 -14.40 32.41
N ARG A 444 -15.53 -14.15 33.10
CA ARG A 444 -16.87 -14.28 32.52
C ARG A 444 -17.18 -13.15 31.52
N ALA A 445 -16.80 -11.91 31.82
CA ALA A 445 -16.90 -10.80 30.88
C ALA A 445 -16.09 -11.08 29.61
N LEU A 446 -14.84 -11.55 29.75
CA LEU A 446 -14.00 -11.94 28.61
C LEU A 446 -14.61 -13.10 27.81
N SER A 447 -15.13 -14.12 28.48
CA SER A 447 -15.79 -15.26 27.83
C SER A 447 -17.02 -14.81 27.04
N ASN A 448 -17.86 -13.94 27.60
CA ASN A 448 -19.02 -13.39 26.91
C ASN A 448 -18.62 -12.56 25.68
N VAL A 449 -17.59 -11.71 25.79
CA VAL A 449 -17.06 -10.94 24.66
C VAL A 449 -16.54 -11.85 23.55
N LEU A 450 -15.79 -12.91 23.89
CA LEU A 450 -15.23 -13.85 22.91
C LEU A 450 -16.31 -14.73 22.25
N ILE A 451 -17.21 -15.31 23.04
CA ILE A 451 -18.37 -16.07 22.53
C ILE A 451 -19.24 -15.17 21.65
N GLY A 452 -19.43 -13.93 22.10
CA GLY A 452 -20.13 -12.92 21.35
C GLY A 452 -19.51 -12.61 20.00
N ALA A 453 -18.21 -12.32 19.99
CA ALA A 453 -17.46 -12.07 18.76
C ALA A 453 -17.52 -13.27 17.79
N LEU A 454 -17.47 -14.50 18.32
CA LEU A 454 -17.62 -15.72 17.52
C LEU A 454 -19.03 -15.85 16.93
N ILE A 455 -20.08 -15.65 17.74
CA ILE A 455 -21.47 -15.67 17.25
C ILE A 455 -21.67 -14.58 16.20
N HIS A 456 -21.10 -13.39 16.42
CA HIS A 456 -21.13 -12.29 15.48
C HIS A 456 -20.50 -12.69 14.15
N TYR A 457 -19.27 -13.19 14.17
CA TYR A 457 -18.58 -13.70 13.00
C TYR A 457 -19.39 -14.79 12.26
N CYS A 458 -19.93 -15.77 12.99
CA CYS A 458 -20.78 -16.81 12.40
C CYS A 458 -22.08 -16.27 11.79
N LEU A 459 -22.72 -15.26 12.40
CA LEU A 459 -23.93 -14.64 11.85
C LEU A 459 -23.62 -13.80 10.60
N LEU A 460 -22.47 -13.13 10.56
CA LEU A 460 -22.01 -12.43 9.35
C LEU A 460 -21.79 -13.42 8.20
N LEU A 461 -21.23 -14.59 8.48
CA LEU A 461 -21.08 -15.67 7.51
C LEU A 461 -22.43 -16.25 7.07
N LEU A 462 -23.37 -16.47 8.00
CA LEU A 462 -24.67 -17.11 7.72
C LEU A 462 -25.65 -16.20 6.96
N LEU A 463 -25.65 -14.90 7.23
CA LEU A 463 -26.60 -13.97 6.63
C LEU A 463 -26.27 -13.63 5.16
N ASN A 464 -25.15 -14.12 4.63
CA ASN A 464 -24.64 -13.88 3.27
C ASN A 464 -24.79 -12.41 2.85
N GLN A 465 -24.67 -11.50 3.83
CA GLN A 465 -24.78 -10.08 3.59
C GLN A 465 -23.39 -9.59 3.21
N PRO A 466 -23.27 -8.80 2.14
CA PRO A 466 -22.17 -7.87 2.10
C PRO A 466 -22.50 -6.87 3.21
N ILE A 467 -21.95 -7.05 4.41
CA ILE A 467 -21.44 -5.84 5.06
C ILE A 467 -20.45 -5.33 4.02
N THR A 468 -20.84 -4.33 3.24
CA THR A 468 -20.04 -3.80 2.14
C THR A 468 -18.66 -3.54 2.72
N SER A 469 -17.71 -4.37 2.30
CA SER A 469 -16.30 -4.29 2.64
C SER A 469 -15.85 -2.89 2.30
N ALA A 470 -15.68 -2.05 3.32
CA ALA A 470 -15.34 -0.63 3.22
C ALA A 470 -16.24 0.16 2.24
N ALA A 471 -17.13 1.02 2.75
CA ALA A 471 -17.43 2.20 1.95
C ALA A 471 -16.10 2.92 1.72
N THR A 472 -15.73 3.08 0.44
CA THR A 472 -14.59 3.90 0.04
C THR A 472 -14.67 5.27 0.73
N PRO A 473 -13.55 5.86 1.18
CA PRO A 473 -13.53 7.19 1.80
C PRO A 473 -14.21 8.28 0.96
N GLN A 474 -14.33 8.07 -0.36
CA GLN A 474 -14.99 8.99 -1.30
C GLN A 474 -16.51 9.13 -1.11
N ASN A 475 -17.20 8.19 -0.43
CA ASN A 475 -18.66 8.27 -0.20
C ASN A 475 -19.03 8.54 1.27
N PHE A 476 -18.07 8.85 2.13
CA PHE A 476 -18.37 9.22 3.51
C PHE A 476 -19.00 10.61 3.57
N SER A 477 -20.32 10.64 3.67
CA SER A 477 -21.07 11.85 4.01
C SER A 477 -21.32 11.84 5.51
N LEU A 478 -20.76 12.83 6.23
CA LEU A 478 -21.01 13.02 7.66
C LEU A 478 -22.52 13.09 7.95
N GLN A 479 -23.30 13.70 7.06
CA GLN A 479 -24.76 13.79 7.19
C GLN A 479 -25.43 12.42 7.08
N THR A 480 -25.00 11.59 6.13
CA THR A 480 -25.55 10.23 5.94
C THR A 480 -25.16 9.34 7.13
N PHE A 481 -23.91 9.43 7.56
CA PHE A 481 -23.41 8.75 8.75
C PHE A 481 -24.21 9.13 9.99
N LEU A 482 -24.38 10.43 10.27
CA LEU A 482 -25.16 10.92 11.41
C LEU A 482 -26.63 10.48 11.33
N GLY A 483 -27.23 10.50 10.14
CA GLY A 483 -28.59 10.02 9.92
C GLY A 483 -28.74 8.53 10.23
N LYS A 484 -27.85 7.69 9.69
CA LYS A 484 -27.79 6.24 10.00
C LYS A 484 -27.54 6.00 11.49
N PHE A 485 -26.65 6.78 12.09
CA PHE A 485 -26.30 6.66 13.50
C PHE A 485 -27.50 6.95 14.41
N ILE A 486 -28.20 8.06 14.18
CA ILE A 486 -29.40 8.42 14.94
C ILE A 486 -30.49 7.36 14.78
N LEU A 487 -30.76 6.94 13.54
CA LEU A 487 -31.80 5.94 13.26
C LEU A 487 -31.46 4.57 13.88
N GLY A 488 -30.22 4.12 13.70
CA GLY A 488 -29.73 2.83 14.19
C GLY A 488 -29.75 2.79 15.72
N TYR A 489 -29.30 3.85 16.38
CA TYR A 489 -29.30 3.93 17.83
C TYR A 489 -30.71 4.05 18.42
N THR A 490 -31.63 4.76 17.75
CA THR A 490 -33.04 4.82 18.14
C THR A 490 -33.71 3.44 18.04
N PHE A 491 -33.43 2.70 16.96
CA PHE A 491 -33.89 1.32 16.80
C PHE A 491 -33.29 0.39 17.86
N ALA A 492 -32.00 0.54 18.13
CA ALA A 492 -31.30 -0.23 19.16
C ALA A 492 -31.94 -0.02 20.53
N ASP A 493 -32.22 1.22 20.94
CA ASP A 493 -32.86 1.51 22.23
C ASP A 493 -34.28 0.90 22.31
N ALA A 494 -35.07 0.99 21.24
CA ALA A 494 -36.40 0.35 21.14
C ALA A 494 -36.35 -1.16 21.32
N MET A 495 -35.43 -1.82 20.61
CA MET A 495 -35.33 -3.27 20.64
C MET A 495 -34.73 -3.76 21.96
N TYR A 496 -33.70 -3.08 22.47
CA TYR A 496 -33.12 -3.38 23.78
C TYR A 496 -34.17 -3.26 24.88
N TYR A 497 -34.91 -2.15 24.93
CA TYR A 497 -36.01 -1.94 25.87
C TYR A 497 -36.99 -3.12 25.87
N THR A 498 -37.40 -3.54 24.66
CA THR A 498 -38.39 -4.62 24.49
C THR A 498 -37.84 -5.97 24.96
N LEU A 499 -36.62 -6.31 24.57
CA LEU A 499 -35.97 -7.57 24.95
C LEU A 499 -35.65 -7.60 26.45
N HIS A 500 -35.15 -6.50 27.00
CA HIS A 500 -34.86 -6.38 28.41
C HIS A 500 -36.15 -6.50 29.24
N ARG A 501 -37.24 -5.86 28.84
CA ARG A 501 -38.55 -6.04 29.49
C ARG A 501 -39.07 -7.48 29.38
N LEU A 502 -38.83 -8.16 28.26
CA LEU A 502 -39.16 -9.58 28.08
C LEU A 502 -38.38 -10.48 29.05
N LEU A 503 -37.11 -10.16 29.33
CA LEU A 503 -36.29 -10.89 30.30
C LEU A 503 -36.86 -10.87 31.72
N HIS A 504 -37.72 -9.89 32.05
CA HIS A 504 -38.46 -9.85 33.31
C HIS A 504 -39.69 -10.75 33.36
N TRP A 505 -40.02 -11.45 32.26
CA TRP A 505 -41.03 -12.50 32.30
C TRP A 505 -40.58 -13.64 33.23
N LYS A 506 -41.48 -14.08 34.13
CA LYS A 506 -41.18 -14.99 35.27
C LYS A 506 -40.27 -16.18 34.92
N PHE A 507 -40.45 -16.77 33.74
CA PHE A 507 -39.63 -17.88 33.27
C PHE A 507 -38.21 -17.46 32.91
N LEU A 508 -38.06 -16.43 32.07
CA LEU A 508 -36.77 -15.90 31.62
C LEU A 508 -36.01 -15.24 32.77
N TYR A 509 -36.70 -14.50 33.64
CA TYR A 509 -36.09 -13.87 34.80
C TYR A 509 -35.38 -14.90 35.67
N ARG A 510 -36.08 -15.96 36.07
CA ARG A 510 -35.52 -16.98 36.96
C ARG A 510 -34.33 -17.74 36.35
N ARG A 511 -34.29 -17.89 35.02
CA ARG A 511 -33.31 -18.72 34.31
C ARG A 511 -32.12 -17.95 33.75
N ILE A 512 -32.33 -16.69 33.37
CA ILE A 512 -31.39 -15.90 32.55
C ILE A 512 -31.05 -14.59 33.29
N HIS A 513 -32.06 -13.78 33.62
CA HIS A 513 -31.84 -12.40 34.05
C HIS A 513 -31.64 -12.20 35.56
N LYS A 514 -31.99 -13.19 36.38
CA LYS A 514 -31.82 -13.12 37.85
C LYS A 514 -30.36 -12.86 38.23
N HIS A 515 -29.42 -13.48 37.52
CA HIS A 515 -27.98 -13.29 37.77
C HIS A 515 -27.57 -11.81 37.58
N HIS A 516 -28.06 -11.15 36.53
CA HIS A 516 -27.84 -9.72 36.30
C HIS A 516 -28.32 -8.91 37.51
N HIS A 517 -29.54 -9.16 38.00
CA HIS A 517 -30.10 -8.46 39.18
C HIS A 517 -29.39 -8.74 40.50
N ASP A 518 -28.92 -9.97 40.72
CA ASP A 518 -28.19 -10.38 41.93
C ASP A 518 -26.76 -9.77 41.98
N THR A 519 -26.26 -9.20 40.89
CA THR A 519 -24.93 -8.61 40.80
C THR A 519 -24.91 -7.20 41.41
N HIS A 520 -24.55 -7.12 42.70
CA HIS A 520 -24.48 -5.85 43.45
C HIS A 520 -23.14 -5.09 43.30
N GLN A 521 -22.18 -5.64 42.55
CA GLN A 521 -20.91 -4.95 42.27
C GLN A 521 -21.14 -3.94 41.15
N SER A 522 -20.84 -2.66 41.41
CA SER A 522 -20.87 -1.60 40.40
C SER A 522 -19.49 -1.44 39.78
N GLY A 523 -19.37 -1.64 38.47
CA GLY A 523 -18.13 -1.43 37.73
C GLY A 523 -18.32 -1.64 36.23
N PRO A 524 -17.46 -1.04 35.38
CA PRO A 524 -17.65 -1.05 33.92
C PRO A 524 -17.81 -2.46 33.31
N LEU A 525 -17.05 -3.45 33.79
CA LEU A 525 -17.13 -4.83 33.28
C LEU A 525 -18.37 -5.60 33.76
N THR A 526 -19.13 -5.08 34.73
CA THR A 526 -20.35 -5.76 35.22
C THR A 526 -21.49 -5.68 34.21
N ALA A 527 -21.45 -4.72 33.28
CA ALA A 527 -22.35 -4.67 32.11
C ALA A 527 -22.21 -5.90 31.20
N MET A 528 -21.03 -6.52 31.21
CA MET A 528 -20.70 -7.72 30.43
C MET A 528 -20.81 -9.00 31.25
N ASP A 529 -21.08 -8.88 32.55
CA ASP A 529 -21.11 -9.97 33.53
C ASP A 529 -22.52 -10.57 33.69
N VAL A 530 -23.18 -10.80 32.55
CA VAL A 530 -24.57 -11.27 32.44
C VAL A 530 -24.65 -12.71 31.95
N HIS A 531 -25.85 -13.30 31.94
CA HIS A 531 -26.04 -14.64 31.38
C HIS A 531 -25.71 -14.64 29.87
N PRO A 532 -25.01 -15.65 29.33
CA PRO A 532 -24.59 -15.65 27.91
C PRO A 532 -25.74 -15.43 26.92
N LEU A 533 -26.91 -16.04 27.16
CA LEU A 533 -28.10 -15.80 26.33
C LEU A 533 -28.62 -14.36 26.41
N GLU A 534 -28.55 -13.71 27.58
CA GLU A 534 -28.91 -12.29 27.69
C GLU A 534 -27.92 -11.42 26.93
N TYR A 535 -26.63 -11.71 27.05
CA TYR A 535 -25.58 -11.04 26.27
C TYR A 535 -25.80 -11.19 24.77
N SER A 536 -25.99 -12.42 24.28
CA SER A 536 -26.14 -12.71 22.85
C SER A 536 -27.43 -12.13 22.26
N PHE A 537 -28.57 -12.23 22.96
CA PHE A 537 -29.86 -11.81 22.38
C PHE A 537 -30.19 -10.35 22.68
N ALA A 538 -30.04 -9.89 23.93
CA ALA A 538 -30.45 -8.54 24.29
C ALA A 538 -29.39 -7.50 23.91
N GLN A 539 -28.11 -7.77 24.14
CA GLN A 539 -27.04 -6.82 23.80
C GLN A 539 -26.62 -6.98 22.33
N MET A 540 -26.05 -8.12 21.97
CA MET A 540 -25.46 -8.30 20.63
C MET A 540 -26.47 -8.40 19.49
N GLY A 541 -27.59 -9.10 19.72
CA GLY A 541 -28.68 -9.17 18.75
C GLY A 541 -29.22 -7.78 18.41
N THR A 542 -29.19 -6.86 19.39
CA THR A 542 -29.58 -5.46 19.21
C THR A 542 -28.65 -4.66 18.35
N GLU A 543 -27.34 -4.77 18.59
CA GLU A 543 -26.32 -4.15 17.76
C GLU A 543 -26.39 -4.63 16.31
N LEU A 544 -26.51 -5.94 16.10
CA LEU A 544 -26.59 -6.53 14.76
C LEU A 544 -27.85 -6.11 14.00
N ALA A 545 -29.02 -6.17 14.65
CA ALA A 545 -30.26 -5.79 14.01
C ALA A 545 -30.30 -4.29 13.69
N SER A 546 -29.79 -3.43 14.58
CA SER A 546 -29.73 -1.98 14.32
C SER A 546 -28.82 -1.65 13.13
N ALA A 547 -27.64 -2.27 13.06
CA ALA A 547 -26.73 -2.12 11.94
C ALA A 547 -27.35 -2.64 10.63
N TRP A 548 -28.07 -3.75 10.68
CA TRP A 548 -28.79 -4.31 9.53
C TRP A 548 -29.89 -3.36 9.03
N VAL A 549 -30.71 -2.82 9.95
CA VAL A 549 -31.81 -1.90 9.61
C VAL A 549 -31.33 -0.64 8.88
N VAL A 550 -30.15 -0.12 9.24
CA VAL A 550 -29.61 1.11 8.64
C VAL A 550 -28.65 0.87 7.48
N GLY A 551 -28.40 -0.40 7.12
CA GLY A 551 -27.39 -0.75 6.12
C GLY A 551 -26.01 -0.21 6.51
N ALA A 552 -25.58 -0.46 7.75
CA ALA A 552 -24.28 -0.04 8.25
C ALA A 552 -23.14 -0.83 7.58
N THR A 553 -22.09 -0.13 7.21
CA THR A 553 -20.80 -0.72 6.80
C THR A 553 -20.06 -1.30 8.01
N LEU A 554 -18.99 -2.06 7.79
CA LEU A 554 -18.20 -2.66 8.88
C LEU A 554 -17.62 -1.58 9.82
N PRO A 555 -17.02 -0.47 9.32
CA PRO A 555 -16.58 0.61 10.20
C PRO A 555 -17.72 1.28 10.97
N GLU A 556 -18.88 1.51 10.33
CA GLU A 556 -20.05 2.11 10.98
C GLU A 556 -20.60 1.21 12.09
N LEU A 557 -20.66 -0.10 11.85
CA LEU A 557 -21.01 -1.11 12.85
C LEU A 557 -20.01 -1.10 14.03
N CYS A 558 -18.71 -1.02 13.75
CA CYS A 558 -17.69 -0.92 14.79
C CYS A 558 -17.89 0.34 15.65
N VAL A 559 -18.22 1.48 15.05
CA VAL A 559 -18.52 2.72 15.80
C VAL A 559 -19.79 2.56 16.64
N LEU A 560 -20.88 2.04 16.06
CA LEU A 560 -22.14 1.78 16.77
C LEU A 560 -21.94 0.84 17.97
N SER A 561 -21.25 -0.28 17.77
CA SER A 561 -20.92 -1.25 18.82
C SER A 561 -20.03 -0.64 19.91
N SER A 562 -19.02 0.14 19.53
CA SER A 562 -18.13 0.81 20.48
C SER A 562 -18.88 1.79 21.38
N VAL A 563 -19.76 2.61 20.79
CA VAL A 563 -20.60 3.55 21.55
C VAL A 563 -21.58 2.81 22.45
N ALA A 564 -22.26 1.77 21.96
CA ALA A 564 -23.18 0.95 22.76
C ALA A 564 -22.48 0.33 23.99
N LYS A 565 -21.27 -0.21 23.80
CA LYS A 565 -20.46 -0.77 24.90
C LYS A 565 -20.05 0.29 25.91
N VAL A 566 -19.66 1.48 25.46
CA VAL A 566 -19.34 2.61 26.36
C VAL A 566 -20.56 2.99 27.19
N PHE A 567 -21.76 3.09 26.59
CA PHE A 567 -23.00 3.37 27.32
C PHE A 567 -23.34 2.27 28.33
N ALA A 568 -23.26 1.00 27.93
CA ALA A 568 -23.50 -0.13 28.83
C ALA A 568 -22.54 -0.12 30.02
N MET A 569 -21.24 0.05 29.76
CA MET A 569 -20.21 0.18 30.79
C MET A 569 -20.45 1.39 31.71
N TYR A 570 -20.86 2.51 31.13
CA TYR A 570 -21.16 3.73 31.88
C TYR A 570 -22.37 3.55 32.81
N SER A 571 -23.48 2.97 32.31
CA SER A 571 -24.70 2.72 33.10
C SER A 571 -24.46 1.84 34.32
N HIS A 572 -23.49 0.92 34.25
CA HIS A 572 -23.07 0.05 35.33
C HIS A 572 -21.95 0.63 36.22
N SER A 573 -21.41 1.81 35.89
CA SER A 573 -20.34 2.46 36.64
C SER A 573 -20.89 3.51 37.62
N ARG A 574 -20.54 3.41 38.90
CA ARG A 574 -20.82 4.47 39.88
C ARG A 574 -19.89 5.65 39.65
N SER A 575 -20.31 6.61 38.83
CA SER A 575 -19.61 7.89 38.71
C SER A 575 -20.37 8.97 39.48
N GLU A 576 -19.67 9.77 40.29
CA GLU A 576 -20.24 10.89 41.06
C GLU A 576 -20.54 12.14 40.19
N GLY A 577 -20.49 12.01 38.85
CA GLY A 577 -20.64 13.11 37.90
C GLY A 577 -22.08 13.36 37.47
N LYS A 578 -22.53 14.62 37.53
CA LYS A 578 -23.87 15.09 37.08
C LYS A 578 -24.01 15.21 35.55
N ALA A 579 -23.57 14.23 34.77
CA ALA A 579 -23.69 14.30 33.32
C ALA A 579 -24.32 13.01 32.76
N TRP A 580 -25.53 13.16 32.20
CA TRP A 580 -26.29 12.18 31.40
C TRP A 580 -26.94 11.00 32.14
N VAL A 581 -28.18 11.25 32.61
CA VAL A 581 -29.40 10.42 32.73
C VAL A 581 -29.34 8.89 33.03
N SER A 582 -28.39 8.06 32.55
CA SER A 582 -28.58 6.59 32.59
C SER A 582 -28.20 5.84 33.89
N VAL A 583 -27.22 6.32 34.68
CA VAL A 583 -26.71 5.55 35.85
C VAL A 583 -27.73 5.47 36.98
N MET A 584 -28.40 6.59 37.29
CA MET A 584 -29.41 6.65 38.36
C MET A 584 -30.66 5.84 38.01
N GLU A 585 -30.98 5.77 36.72
CA GLU A 585 -32.13 5.05 36.18
C GLU A 585 -31.91 3.53 36.21
N HIS A 586 -30.71 3.05 35.86
CA HIS A 586 -30.38 1.62 35.89
C HIS A 586 -30.24 1.06 37.32
N GLU A 587 -29.66 1.80 38.27
CA GLU A 587 -29.69 1.40 39.68
C GLU A 587 -31.13 1.36 40.25
N ALA A 588 -32.02 2.25 39.80
CA ALA A 588 -33.44 2.19 40.14
C ALA A 588 -34.11 0.93 39.55
N HIS A 589 -33.76 0.54 38.33
CA HIS A 589 -34.20 -0.71 37.70
C HIS A 589 -33.79 -1.94 38.53
N HIS A 590 -32.53 -2.04 38.96
CA HIS A 590 -32.06 -3.15 39.81
C HIS A 590 -32.80 -3.23 41.15
N ARG A 591 -33.32 -2.10 41.66
CA ARG A 591 -34.06 -2.06 42.93
C ARG A 591 -35.52 -2.50 42.79
N ASP A 592 -36.20 -2.10 41.72
CA ASP A 592 -37.65 -2.30 41.60
C ASP A 592 -38.08 -3.30 40.51
N GLY A 593 -37.18 -3.61 39.57
CA GLY A 593 -37.38 -4.52 38.44
C GLY A 593 -38.54 -4.15 37.51
N ARG A 594 -39.01 -2.89 37.55
CA ARG A 594 -40.27 -2.48 36.90
C ARG A 594 -40.19 -1.15 36.15
N SER A 595 -39.10 -0.43 36.26
CA SER A 595 -38.84 0.83 35.53
C SER A 595 -37.47 0.81 34.86
N ASN A 596 -37.23 1.76 33.94
CA ASN A 596 -35.91 2.05 33.36
C ASN A 596 -35.27 0.84 32.64
N PHE A 597 -35.95 0.29 31.63
CA PHE A 597 -35.49 -0.88 30.87
C PHE A 597 -34.57 -0.51 29.68
N GLY A 598 -34.65 0.70 29.17
CA GLY A 598 -33.89 1.21 28.04
C GLY A 598 -32.47 1.63 28.41
N VAL A 599 -31.61 1.80 27.41
CA VAL A 599 -30.21 2.22 27.60
C VAL A 599 -30.12 3.74 27.78
N THR A 600 -30.98 4.47 27.07
CA THR A 600 -30.98 5.94 27.05
C THR A 600 -32.11 6.58 27.84
N GLY A 601 -33.10 5.77 28.25
CA GLY A 601 -34.35 6.24 28.84
C GLY A 601 -35.39 6.77 27.84
N LEU A 602 -35.07 6.89 26.54
CA LEU A 602 -36.01 7.38 25.53
C LEU A 602 -37.28 6.51 25.48
N MET A 603 -37.10 5.19 25.39
CA MET A 603 -38.24 4.26 25.33
C MET A 603 -38.97 4.18 26.67
N ASP A 604 -38.27 4.33 27.79
CA ASP A 604 -38.91 4.41 29.09
C ASP A 604 -39.81 5.63 29.24
N TRP A 605 -39.39 6.77 28.70
CA TRP A 605 -40.23 7.96 28.65
C TRP A 605 -41.46 7.72 27.76
N VAL A 606 -41.26 7.17 26.56
CA VAL A 606 -42.35 6.87 25.60
C VAL A 606 -43.39 5.90 26.20
N PHE A 607 -42.94 4.84 26.88
CA PHE A 607 -43.81 3.81 27.44
C PHE A 607 -44.20 4.05 28.91
N GLY A 608 -43.81 5.20 29.49
CA GLY A 608 -44.16 5.58 30.87
C GLY A 608 -43.53 4.69 31.94
N THR A 609 -42.37 4.08 31.65
CA THR A 609 -41.59 3.27 32.59
C THR A 609 -40.37 4.01 33.14
N MET A 610 -40.19 5.29 32.84
CA MET A 610 -39.13 6.14 33.39
C MET A 610 -39.43 6.55 34.84
N LYS A 611 -38.46 6.39 35.75
CA LYS A 611 -38.59 6.74 37.17
C LYS A 611 -37.35 7.39 37.76
#